data_AF-A0A3C1GI92-F1
#
_entry.id   AF-A0A3C1GI92-F1
#
_cell.length_a   1.000
_cell.length_b   1.000
_cell.length_c   1.000
_cell.angle_alpha   90.00
_cell.angle_beta   90.00
_cell.angle_gamma   90.00
#
_symmetry.space_group_name_H-M   'P 1'
#
loop_
_entity.id
_entity.type
_entity.pdbx_description
1 polymer ?
#
loop_
_entity_poly.entity_id
_entity_poly.type
_entity_poly.pdbx_seq_one_letter_code
_entity_poly.pdbx_strand_id
1 'polypeptide(L)'
;MKLSMEDLKELLVGNAAQAPLAADGEQVVVVLQRGWVAVGKWHQAGALVELREASVVRHWGTTGGLGELAEKGPLPETVLDPAPQGMRFHVLSVVALFPCAAAWSGR
;
A
#
# COMPACT_ATOMS: atom_id res chain seq x y z
N MET A 1 4.78 -39.53 -15.74
CA MET A 1 5.13 -38.19 -15.24
C MET A 1 5.68 -38.37 -13.83
N LYS A 2 7.00 -38.27 -13.63
CA LYS A 2 7.65 -38.31 -12.31
C LYS A 2 8.05 -36.87 -11.97
N LEU A 3 7.45 -36.31 -10.92
CA LEU A 3 7.88 -35.05 -10.31
C LEU A 3 9.09 -35.35 -9.43
N SER A 4 10.15 -34.55 -9.58
CA SER A 4 11.34 -34.62 -8.73
C SER A 4 11.06 -34.02 -7.35
N MET A 5 11.93 -34.27 -6.38
CA MET A 5 11.86 -33.59 -5.08
C MET A 5 12.17 -32.10 -5.18
N GLU A 6 12.89 -31.65 -6.21
CA GLU A 6 13.03 -30.23 -6.53
C GLU A 6 11.71 -29.65 -7.06
N ASP A 7 11.03 -30.32 -7.99
CA ASP A 7 9.73 -29.87 -8.51
C ASP A 7 8.69 -29.82 -7.39
N LEU A 8 8.75 -30.81 -6.47
CA LEU A 8 7.90 -30.84 -5.29
C LEU A 8 8.21 -29.68 -4.34
N LYS A 9 9.47 -29.27 -4.19
CA LYS A 9 9.85 -28.09 -3.40
C LYS A 9 9.35 -26.81 -4.07
N GLU A 10 9.47 -26.66 -5.38
CA GLU A 10 8.95 -25.49 -6.09
C GLU A 10 7.42 -25.41 -6.03
N LEU A 11 6.72 -26.55 -6.13
CA LEU A 11 5.27 -26.66 -5.98
C LEU A 11 4.77 -26.50 -4.54
N LEU A 12 5.54 -26.93 -3.53
CA LEU A 12 5.23 -26.72 -2.10
C LEU A 12 5.58 -25.31 -1.63
N VAL A 13 6.59 -24.69 -2.24
CA VAL A 13 6.82 -23.25 -2.22
C VAL A 13 5.77 -22.52 -3.09
N GLY A 14 4.89 -23.27 -3.75
CA GLY A 14 3.77 -22.84 -4.60
C GLY A 14 2.65 -22.10 -3.89
N ASN A 15 3.00 -21.09 -3.12
CA ASN A 15 2.45 -19.78 -3.39
C ASN A 15 3.66 -18.86 -3.54
N ALA A 16 3.99 -18.48 -4.78
CA ALA A 16 5.07 -17.54 -5.05
C ALA A 16 4.97 -16.43 -4.00
N ALA A 17 6.03 -16.23 -3.20
CA ALA A 17 6.13 -15.06 -2.36
C ALA A 17 6.01 -13.89 -3.34
N GLN A 18 4.78 -13.36 -3.46
CA GLN A 18 4.50 -12.29 -4.39
C GLN A 18 5.40 -11.15 -3.95
N ALA A 19 6.17 -10.64 -4.91
CA ALA A 19 7.00 -9.48 -4.67
C ALA A 19 6.13 -8.42 -3.99
N PRO A 20 6.66 -7.72 -2.98
CA PRO A 20 5.87 -6.74 -2.26
C PRO A 20 5.32 -5.70 -3.25
N LEU A 21 4.10 -5.22 -3.00
CA LEU A 21 3.41 -4.30 -3.91
C LEU A 21 4.13 -2.94 -4.02
N ALA A 22 4.96 -2.61 -3.04
CA ALA A 22 5.78 -1.41 -2.94
C ALA A 22 7.07 -1.74 -2.17
N ALA A 23 8.09 -0.90 -2.33
CA ALA A 23 9.34 -1.05 -1.59
C ALA A 23 9.17 -0.71 -0.10
N ASP A 24 10.02 -1.27 0.76
CA ASP A 24 10.01 -0.94 2.18
C ASP A 24 10.40 0.53 2.40
N GLY A 25 9.59 1.26 3.17
CA GLY A 25 9.70 2.70 3.39
C GLY A 25 9.13 3.57 2.26
N GLU A 26 8.60 2.99 1.19
CA GLU A 26 8.01 3.77 0.08
C GLU A 26 6.73 4.47 0.52
N GLN A 27 6.62 5.75 0.21
CA GLN A 27 5.42 6.53 0.47
C GLN A 27 4.36 6.19 -0.58
N VAL A 28 3.18 5.76 -0.14
CA VAL A 28 2.12 5.26 -1.03
C VAL A 28 0.75 5.76 -0.62
N VAL A 29 -0.15 5.94 -1.59
CA VAL A 29 -1.60 5.97 -1.38
C VAL A 29 -2.14 4.57 -1.67
N VAL A 30 -2.86 3.98 -0.71
CA VAL A 30 -3.44 2.65 -0.83
C VAL A 30 -4.96 2.73 -0.79
N VAL A 31 -5.61 2.01 -1.69
CA VAL A 31 -7.05 1.76 -1.67
C VAL A 31 -7.25 0.37 -1.12
N LEU A 32 -7.95 0.28 0.01
CA LEU A 32 -8.28 -0.97 0.67
C LEU A 32 -9.74 -1.37 0.37
N GLN A 33 -10.05 -2.64 0.65
CA GLN A 33 -11.41 -3.17 0.59
C GLN A 33 -12.41 -2.25 1.29
N ARG A 34 -13.64 -2.20 0.76
CA ARG A 34 -14.76 -1.36 1.26
C ARG A 34 -14.50 0.16 1.15
N GLY A 35 -13.61 0.59 0.25
CA GLY A 35 -13.45 2.00 -0.10
C GLY A 35 -12.62 2.82 0.88
N TRP A 36 -11.86 2.17 1.77
CA TRP A 36 -10.90 2.86 2.63
C TRP A 36 -9.73 3.34 1.79
N VAL A 37 -9.36 4.62 1.93
CA VAL A 37 -8.16 5.18 1.30
C VAL A 37 -7.23 5.68 2.39
N ALA A 38 -5.98 5.26 2.33
CA ALA A 38 -4.96 5.66 3.29
C ALA A 38 -3.68 6.05 2.57
N VAL A 39 -2.85 6.82 3.26
CA VAL A 39 -1.53 7.24 2.79
C VAL A 39 -0.52 7.04 3.89
N GLY A 40 0.71 6.62 3.57
CA GLY A 40 1.79 6.44 4.53
C GLY A 40 2.97 5.67 3.94
N LYS A 41 3.95 5.33 4.79
CA LYS A 41 5.15 4.57 4.43
C LYS A 41 4.88 3.07 4.48
N TRP A 42 5.09 2.38 3.38
CA TRP A 42 4.83 0.95 3.20
C TRP A 42 5.89 0.10 3.91
N HIS A 43 5.47 -0.82 4.76
CA HIS A 43 6.32 -1.88 5.29
C HIS A 43 5.58 -3.21 5.22
N GLN A 44 6.17 -4.22 4.58
CA GLN A 44 5.52 -5.51 4.38
C GLN A 44 6.37 -6.67 4.92
N ALA A 45 5.75 -7.47 5.78
CA ALA A 45 6.31 -8.71 6.32
C ALA A 45 5.41 -9.89 5.95
N GLY A 46 5.72 -10.55 4.84
CA GLY A 46 4.87 -11.60 4.27
C GLY A 46 3.51 -11.04 3.85
N ALA A 47 2.43 -11.53 4.47
CA ALA A 47 1.07 -11.07 4.17
C ALA A 47 0.60 -9.88 5.02
N LEU A 48 1.32 -9.54 6.09
CA LEU A 48 1.00 -8.39 6.93
C LEU A 48 1.68 -7.14 6.37
N VAL A 49 0.90 -6.08 6.19
CA VAL A 49 1.38 -4.75 5.84
C VAL A 49 1.18 -3.83 7.04
N GLU A 50 2.21 -3.07 7.37
CA GLU A 50 2.19 -1.94 8.28
C GLU A 50 2.41 -0.66 7.47
N LEU A 51 1.38 0.19 7.39
CA LEU A 51 1.49 1.53 6.85
C LEU A 51 1.86 2.46 8.00
N ARG A 52 3.10 2.95 8.02
CA ARG A 52 3.63 3.86 9.05
C ARG A 52 3.36 5.31 8.68
N GLU A 53 3.35 6.18 9.68
CA GLU A 53 3.03 7.61 9.51
C GLU A 53 1.73 7.80 8.72
N ALA A 54 0.77 6.92 9.01
CA ALA A 54 -0.41 6.77 8.17
C ALA A 54 -1.48 7.80 8.49
N SER A 55 -2.22 8.18 7.45
CA SER A 55 -3.47 8.91 7.58
C SER A 55 -4.54 8.28 6.69
N VAL A 56 -5.78 8.28 7.17
CA VAL A 56 -6.95 7.97 6.35
C VAL A 56 -7.34 9.22 5.57
N VAL A 57 -7.53 9.08 4.26
CA VAL A 57 -7.93 10.19 3.39
C VAL A 57 -9.45 10.27 3.37
N ARG A 58 -10.02 11.18 4.17
CA ARG A 58 -11.48 11.36 4.29
C ARG A 58 -12.07 12.17 3.14
N HIS A 59 -11.33 13.15 2.65
CA HIS A 59 -11.69 13.94 1.48
C HIS A 59 -10.45 14.13 0.61
N TRP A 60 -10.55 13.79 -0.68
CA TRP A 60 -9.39 13.86 -1.56
C TRP A 60 -9.12 15.28 -2.04
N GLY A 61 -10.16 16.06 -2.35
CA GLY A 61 -10.01 17.43 -2.90
C GLY A 61 -9.46 17.49 -4.33
N THR A 62 -9.44 16.35 -5.04
CA THR A 62 -8.86 16.21 -6.39
C THR A 62 -9.91 16.40 -7.48
N THR A 63 -9.48 16.85 -8.66
CA THR A 63 -10.30 16.81 -9.88
C THR A 63 -9.86 15.69 -10.83
N GLY A 64 -8.60 15.27 -10.75
CA GLY A 64 -8.01 14.15 -11.51
C GLY A 64 -8.05 12.80 -10.78
N GLY A 65 -8.74 12.70 -9.65
CA GLY A 65 -8.80 11.48 -8.83
C GLY A 65 -7.53 11.19 -8.04
N LEU A 66 -7.38 9.96 -7.54
CA LEU A 66 -6.31 9.59 -6.60
C LEU A 66 -4.89 9.70 -7.17
N GLY A 67 -4.70 9.56 -8.47
CA GLY A 67 -3.39 9.73 -9.10
C GLY A 67 -2.86 11.16 -8.91
N GLU A 68 -3.74 12.16 -9.00
CA GLU A 68 -3.40 13.55 -8.72
C GLU A 68 -2.91 13.72 -7.26
N LEU A 69 -3.58 13.05 -6.31
CA LEU A 69 -3.20 13.10 -4.90
C LEU A 69 -1.83 12.45 -4.65
N ALA A 70 -1.54 11.32 -5.31
CA ALA A 70 -0.26 10.62 -5.19
C ALA A 70 0.90 11.44 -5.81
N GLU A 71 0.65 12.13 -6.93
CA GLU A 71 1.63 12.96 -7.62
C GLU A 71 1.87 14.30 -6.90
N LYS A 72 0.81 15.01 -6.51
CA LYS A 72 0.91 16.39 -6.03
C LYS A 72 0.97 16.53 -4.51
N GLY A 73 0.74 15.45 -3.77
CA GLY A 73 0.54 15.57 -2.33
C GLY A 73 -0.87 16.02 -1.97
N PRO A 74 -1.12 16.29 -0.68
CA PRO A 74 -2.39 16.85 -0.21
C PRO A 74 -2.68 18.20 -0.87
N LEU A 75 -3.87 18.32 -1.43
CA LEU A 75 -4.43 19.56 -1.99
C LEU A 75 -5.07 20.42 -0.87
N PRO A 76 -5.41 21.69 -1.13
CA PRO A 76 -5.97 22.59 -0.12
C PRO A 76 -7.23 22.05 0.57
N GLU A 77 -8.04 21.28 -0.14
CA GLU A 77 -9.26 20.66 0.39
C GLU A 77 -9.05 19.23 0.88
N THR A 78 -7.84 18.65 0.72
CA THR A 78 -7.57 17.31 1.19
C THR A 78 -7.70 17.27 2.72
N VAL A 79 -8.48 16.32 3.22
CA VAL A 79 -8.60 16.08 4.66
C VAL A 79 -8.05 14.72 5.02
N LEU A 80 -7.04 14.75 5.90
CA LEU A 80 -6.32 13.59 6.40
C LEU A 80 -6.62 13.42 7.88
N ASP A 81 -7.14 12.25 8.24
CA ASP A 81 -7.36 11.87 9.64
C ASP A 81 -6.17 10.98 10.07
N PRO A 82 -5.28 11.46 10.97
CA PRO A 82 -4.07 10.72 11.36
C PRO A 82 -4.38 9.39 12.05
N ALA A 83 -3.61 8.36 11.71
CA ALA A 83 -3.58 7.06 12.39
C ALA A 83 -2.25 6.93 13.16
N PRO A 84 -2.15 7.46 14.40
CA PRO A 84 -0.87 7.66 15.09
C PRO A 84 -0.10 6.36 15.40
N GLN A 85 -0.78 5.21 15.42
CA GLN A 85 -0.16 3.90 15.65
C GLN A 85 0.17 3.15 14.35
N GLY A 86 -0.03 3.81 13.20
CA GLY A 86 -0.01 3.19 11.87
C GLY A 86 -1.30 2.40 11.57
N MET A 87 -1.40 1.91 10.34
CA MET A 87 -2.47 1.00 9.91
C MET A 87 -1.89 -0.37 9.62
N ARG A 88 -2.54 -1.42 10.11
CA ARG A 88 -2.15 -2.82 9.83
C ARG A 88 -3.26 -3.51 9.06
N PHE A 89 -2.91 -4.14 7.95
CA PHE A 89 -3.87 -4.85 7.12
C PHE A 89 -3.19 -6.02 6.39
N HIS A 90 -4.03 -6.93 5.88
CA HIS A 90 -3.57 -8.04 5.07
C HIS A 90 -3.33 -7.57 3.63
N VAL A 91 -2.23 -7.96 2.99
CA VAL A 91 -1.86 -7.48 1.63
C VAL A 91 -2.97 -7.69 0.58
N LEU A 92 -3.73 -8.78 0.69
CA LEU A 92 -4.88 -9.05 -0.21
C LEU A 92 -6.08 -8.11 0.01
N SER A 93 -6.08 -7.26 1.03
CA SER A 93 -7.09 -6.21 1.17
C SER A 93 -6.78 -4.98 0.31
N VAL A 94 -5.60 -4.89 -0.30
CA VAL A 94 -5.25 -3.82 -1.23
C VAL A 94 -5.95 -4.05 -2.56
N VAL A 95 -6.79 -3.08 -2.94
CA VAL A 95 -7.49 -3.03 -4.22
C VAL A 95 -6.66 -2.29 -5.26
N ALA A 96 -5.96 -1.21 -4.85
CA ALA A 96 -5.04 -0.46 -5.68
C ALA A 96 -3.96 0.22 -4.81
N LEU A 97 -2.80 0.48 -5.40
CA LEU A 97 -1.68 1.19 -4.78
C LEU A 97 -1.11 2.21 -5.76
N PHE A 98 -0.82 3.42 -5.29
CA PHE A 98 -0.19 4.49 -6.04
C PHE A 98 1.09 4.90 -5.32
N PRO A 99 2.28 4.73 -5.93
CA PRO A 99 3.51 5.33 -5.44
C PRO A 99 3.38 6.85 -5.40
N CYS A 100 3.84 7.47 -4.31
CA CYS A 100 3.80 8.91 -4.16
C CYS A 100 5.06 9.58 -4.69
N ALA A 101 4.91 10.76 -5.28
CA ALA A 101 6.05 11.60 -5.64
C ALA A 101 6.61 12.35 -4.41
N ALA A 102 7.71 13.08 -4.63
CA ALA A 102 8.41 13.82 -3.57
C ALA A 102 7.55 14.89 -2.86
N ALA A 103 6.40 15.28 -3.41
CA ALA A 103 5.47 16.19 -2.72
C ALA A 103 4.93 15.63 -1.38
N TRP A 104 5.02 14.31 -1.18
CA TRP A 104 4.72 13.67 0.10
C TRP A 104 5.93 13.57 1.05
N SER A 105 7.13 13.94 0.62
CA SER A 105 8.34 13.86 1.45
C SER A 105 8.32 14.90 2.58
N GLY A 106 8.66 14.48 3.79
CA GLY A 106 8.73 15.36 4.98
C GLY A 106 7.51 15.28 5.91
N ARG A 107 6.60 14.34 5.66
CA ARG A 107 5.63 13.88 6.64
C ARG A 107 6.12 12.61 7.34
#